data_AF-A0A7C5T4B5-F1
#
_entry.id   AF-A0A7C5T4B5-F1
#
_cell.length_a   1.000
_cell.length_b   1.000
_cell.length_c   1.000
_cell.angle_alpha   90.00
_cell.angle_beta   90.00
_cell.angle_gamma   90.00
#
_symmetry.space_group_name_H-M   'P 1'
#
loop_
_entity.id
_entity.type
_entity.pdbx_description
1 polymer ?
#
loop_
_entity_poly.entity_id
_entity_poly.type
_entity_poly.pdbx_seq_one_letter_code
_entity_poly.pdbx_strand_id
1 'polypeptide(L)'
;MECDAVAEYLKERGLEARRRGLDFLVVSVGSLRLGFWCPREEFPGFDDVEDLKKVLGLDALDVLVVISYRPYVLVDYINSLIERAHRWYGVKLDLKLLGVSSVELEMGLEETLGRALVEKPQKLGPGIETEYRCPQCGKDVLRLYRQDKFFSRKYRGRVIESIYACPACSFKARRIDLLD
;
A
#
# COMPACT_ATOMS: atom_id res chain seq x y z
N MET A 1 -17.50 7.24 -6.67
CA MET A 1 -17.62 5.97 -7.41
C MET A 1 -16.39 5.10 -7.19
N GLU A 2 -15.20 5.46 -7.69
CA GLU A 2 -13.98 4.66 -7.49
C GLU A 2 -13.65 4.47 -6.00
N CYS A 3 -13.63 5.54 -5.21
CA CYS A 3 -13.39 5.44 -3.76
C CYS A 3 -14.49 4.72 -2.98
N ASP A 4 -15.70 4.57 -3.53
CA ASP A 4 -16.73 3.75 -2.88
C ASP A 4 -16.42 2.26 -3.11
N ALA A 5 -16.07 1.89 -4.34
CA ALA A 5 -15.62 0.53 -4.68
C ALA A 5 -14.35 0.12 -3.92
N VAL A 6 -13.39 1.04 -3.73
CA VAL A 6 -12.21 0.80 -2.89
C VAL A 6 -12.62 0.52 -1.45
N ALA A 7 -13.55 1.29 -0.89
CA ALA A 7 -14.03 1.08 0.49
C ALA A 7 -14.75 -0.27 0.65
N GLU A 8 -15.57 -0.66 -0.32
CA GLU A 8 -16.22 -1.98 -0.35
C GLU A 8 -15.20 -3.11 -0.41
N TYR A 9 -14.22 -3.01 -1.31
CA TYR A 9 -13.15 -4.00 -1.41
C TYR A 9 -12.35 -4.13 -0.11
N LEU A 10 -11.99 -3.01 0.53
CA LEU A 10 -11.29 -3.03 1.82
C LEU A 10 -12.12 -3.70 2.92
N LYS A 11 -13.43 -3.44 2.94
CA LYS A 11 -14.35 -4.09 3.86
C LYS A 11 -14.45 -5.60 3.62
N GLU A 12 -14.48 -6.06 2.37
CA GLU A 12 -14.40 -7.49 2.01
C GLU A 12 -13.10 -8.14 2.52
N ARG A 13 -12.00 -7.38 2.54
CA ARG A 13 -10.70 -7.79 3.09
C ARG A 13 -10.62 -7.65 4.62
N GLY A 14 -11.72 -7.31 5.31
CA GLY A 14 -11.76 -7.12 6.76
C GLY A 14 -10.95 -5.91 7.25
N LEU A 15 -10.73 -4.91 6.40
CA LEU A 15 -9.99 -3.70 6.70
C LEU A 15 -10.94 -2.52 6.88
N GLU A 16 -10.92 -1.89 8.04
CA GLU A 16 -11.72 -0.69 8.30
C GLU A 16 -11.10 0.54 7.65
N ALA A 17 -11.79 1.06 6.63
CA ALA A 17 -11.43 2.31 5.96
C ALA A 17 -12.09 3.50 6.64
N ARG A 18 -11.30 4.50 7.03
CA ARG A 18 -11.79 5.81 7.47
C ARG A 18 -11.75 6.78 6.31
N ARG A 19 -12.89 7.36 5.97
CA ARG A 19 -12.99 8.36 4.90
C ARG A 19 -12.53 9.73 5.41
N ARG A 20 -11.70 10.42 4.63
CA ARG A 20 -11.26 11.81 4.87
C ARG A 20 -11.59 12.63 3.63
N GLY A 21 -12.72 13.34 3.62
CA GLY A 21 -13.22 13.99 2.40
C GLY A 21 -13.94 13.02 1.47
N LEU A 22 -14.08 13.36 0.18
CA LEU A 22 -14.87 12.57 -0.78
C LEU A 22 -14.02 11.58 -1.60
N ASP A 23 -12.72 11.86 -1.72
CA ASP A 23 -11.78 11.24 -2.64
C ASP A 23 -10.61 10.56 -1.92
N PHE A 24 -10.66 10.44 -0.60
CA PHE A 24 -9.56 9.87 0.17
C PHE A 24 -10.04 8.94 1.29
N LEU A 25 -9.37 7.79 1.38
CA LEU A 25 -9.56 6.79 2.42
C LEU A 25 -8.23 6.54 3.13
N VAL A 26 -8.31 6.31 4.44
CA VAL A 26 -7.17 5.89 5.26
C VAL A 26 -7.50 4.58 5.92
N VAL A 27 -6.59 3.62 5.81
CA VAL A 27 -6.66 2.31 6.46
C VAL A 27 -5.45 2.16 7.36
N SER A 28 -5.66 1.56 8.54
CA SER A 28 -4.56 1.18 9.43
C SER A 28 -4.54 -0.33 9.59
N VAL A 29 -3.40 -0.96 9.35
CA VAL A 29 -3.18 -2.40 9.55
C VAL A 29 -2.05 -2.57 10.56
N GLY A 30 -2.38 -2.88 11.80
CA GLY A 30 -1.45 -2.70 12.92
C GLY A 30 -1.08 -1.21 13.05
N SER A 31 0.20 -0.88 12.94
CA SER A 31 0.71 0.49 12.87
C SER A 31 1.01 1.00 11.46
N LEU A 32 0.81 0.15 10.43
CA LEU A 32 1.00 0.51 9.02
C LEU A 32 -0.17 1.38 8.57
N ARG A 33 0.12 2.59 8.08
CA ARG A 33 -0.92 3.51 7.60
C ARG A 33 -0.92 3.61 6.08
N LEU A 34 -2.05 3.25 5.48
CA LEU A 34 -2.26 3.23 4.03
C LEU A 34 -3.26 4.33 3.65
N GLY A 35 -2.88 5.18 2.70
CA GLY A 35 -3.79 6.12 2.06
C GLY A 35 -4.23 5.60 0.70
N PHE A 36 -5.51 5.73 0.38
CA PHE A 36 -6.07 5.45 -0.95
C PHE A 36 -6.70 6.73 -1.46
N TRP A 37 -6.18 7.26 -2.56
CA TRP A 37 -6.63 8.51 -3.15
C TRP A 37 -7.25 8.27 -4.51
N CYS A 38 -8.50 8.67 -4.69
CA CYS A 38 -9.25 8.58 -5.93
C CYS A 38 -9.59 10.00 -6.43
N PRO A 39 -8.61 10.73 -6.98
CA PRO A 39 -8.76 12.13 -7.36
C PRO A 39 -9.98 12.35 -8.26
N ARG A 40 -10.70 13.44 -8.00
CA ARG A 40 -11.87 13.83 -8.81
C ARG A 40 -11.50 14.51 -10.11
N GLU A 41 -10.32 15.13 -10.13
CA GLU A 41 -9.75 15.79 -11.30
C GLU A 41 -8.64 14.91 -11.86
N GLU A 42 -8.54 14.82 -13.20
CA GLU A 42 -7.51 13.99 -13.84
C GLU A 42 -6.08 14.51 -13.54
N PHE A 43 -5.95 15.81 -13.29
CA PHE A 43 -4.70 16.48 -12.96
C PHE A 43 -4.92 17.56 -11.89
N PRO A 44 -4.93 17.19 -10.60
CA PRO A 44 -5.03 18.16 -9.52
C PRO A 44 -3.75 19.00 -9.46
N GLY A 45 -3.90 20.32 -9.42
CA GLY A 45 -2.79 21.26 -9.31
C GLY A 45 -2.29 21.37 -7.87
N PHE A 46 -1.09 20.86 -7.60
CA PHE A 46 -0.33 21.13 -6.38
C PHE A 46 0.89 21.99 -6.72
N ASP A 47 1.05 23.11 -6.02
CA ASP A 47 2.18 24.01 -6.26
C ASP A 47 3.47 23.42 -5.64
N ASP A 48 3.34 22.83 -4.45
CA ASP A 48 4.46 22.21 -3.74
C ASP A 48 4.07 20.99 -2.88
N VAL A 49 5.05 20.48 -2.11
CA VAL A 49 4.87 19.32 -1.23
C VAL A 49 4.02 19.65 0.02
N GLU A 50 3.98 20.90 0.45
CA GLU A 50 3.20 21.31 1.62
C GLU A 50 1.71 21.29 1.30
N ASP A 51 1.33 21.62 0.08
CA ASP A 51 -0.04 21.44 -0.41
C ASP A 51 -0.43 19.96 -0.43
N LEU A 52 0.44 19.10 -0.95
CA LEU A 52 0.25 17.65 -0.91
C LEU A 52 0.06 17.14 0.53
N LYS A 53 0.87 17.60 1.48
CA LYS A 53 0.75 17.22 2.91
C LYS A 53 -0.57 17.69 3.51
N LYS A 54 -1.00 18.92 3.21
CA LYS A 54 -2.28 19.44 3.72
C LYS A 54 -3.46 18.62 3.21
N VAL A 55 -3.50 18.38 1.89
CA VAL A 55 -4.62 17.69 1.23
C VAL A 55 -4.63 16.20 1.55
N LEU A 56 -3.48 15.51 1.39
CA LEU A 56 -3.40 14.05 1.48
C LEU A 56 -2.88 13.55 2.83
N GLY A 57 -2.31 14.40 3.67
CA GLY A 57 -1.74 14.00 4.96
C GLY A 57 -0.51 13.10 4.83
N LEU A 58 0.34 13.35 3.84
CA LEU A 58 1.45 12.46 3.46
C LEU A 58 2.38 12.10 4.63
N ASP A 59 2.62 13.02 5.57
CA ASP A 59 3.48 12.79 6.74
C ASP A 59 2.99 11.68 7.67
N ALA A 60 1.69 11.37 7.62
CA ALA A 60 1.05 10.38 8.47
C ALA A 60 0.93 9.01 7.80
N LEU A 61 1.41 8.84 6.57
CA LEU A 61 1.21 7.64 5.76
C LEU A 61 2.53 6.90 5.51
N ASP A 62 2.43 5.59 5.40
CA ASP A 62 3.54 4.73 4.97
C ASP A 62 3.47 4.42 3.49
N VAL A 63 2.25 4.28 2.96
CA VAL A 63 1.99 4.00 1.55
C VAL A 63 0.81 4.86 1.10
N LEU A 64 0.95 5.49 -0.06
CA LEU A 64 -0.13 6.14 -0.80
C LEU A 64 -0.41 5.35 -2.08
N VAL A 65 -1.64 4.88 -2.20
CA VAL A 65 -2.19 4.24 -3.40
C VAL A 65 -2.99 5.29 -4.16
N VAL A 66 -2.59 5.57 -5.40
CA VAL A 66 -3.27 6.49 -6.31
C VAL A 66 -4.15 5.68 -7.25
N ILE A 67 -5.46 5.92 -7.21
CA ILE A 67 -6.47 5.24 -8.04
C ILE A 67 -6.98 6.23 -9.07
N SER A 68 -6.70 6.00 -10.35
CA SER A 68 -7.24 6.84 -11.43
C SER A 68 -7.16 6.10 -12.76
N TYR A 69 -7.64 6.73 -13.83
CA TYR A 69 -7.44 6.21 -15.19
C TYR A 69 -5.96 6.16 -15.60
N ARG A 70 -5.13 7.11 -15.13
CA ARG A 70 -3.69 7.22 -15.43
C ARG A 70 -2.87 7.37 -14.14
N PRO A 71 -2.84 6.33 -13.28
CA PRO A 71 -2.30 6.46 -11.94
C PRO A 71 -0.80 6.76 -11.93
N TYR A 72 -0.05 6.24 -12.91
CA TYR A 72 1.40 6.43 -12.98
C TYR A 72 1.80 7.87 -13.31
N VAL A 73 0.99 8.60 -14.07
CA VAL A 73 1.23 10.02 -14.34
C VAL A 73 1.13 10.83 -13.05
N LEU A 74 0.13 10.53 -12.22
CA LEU A 74 -0.04 11.17 -10.92
C LEU A 74 1.02 10.73 -9.90
N VAL A 75 1.42 9.46 -9.91
CA VAL A 75 2.51 8.95 -9.07
C VAL A 75 3.82 9.65 -9.41
N ASP A 76 4.17 9.77 -10.70
CA ASP A 76 5.39 10.45 -11.15
C ASP A 76 5.35 11.94 -10.81
N TYR A 77 4.18 12.58 -10.98
CA TYR A 77 3.97 13.96 -10.60
C TYR A 77 4.20 14.19 -9.10
N ILE A 78 3.57 13.40 -8.23
CA ILE A 78 3.79 13.46 -6.77
C ILE A 78 5.25 13.19 -6.44
N ASN A 79 5.86 12.17 -7.05
CA ASN A 79 7.26 11.83 -6.80
C ASN A 79 8.19 12.99 -7.17
N SER A 80 7.92 13.68 -8.28
CA SER A 80 8.70 14.86 -8.69
C SER A 80 8.64 16.01 -7.67
N LEU A 81 7.49 16.21 -7.01
CA LEU A 81 7.32 17.20 -5.96
C LEU A 81 8.07 16.79 -4.69
N ILE A 82 8.00 15.51 -4.31
CA ILE A 82 8.74 14.96 -3.16
C ILE A 82 10.25 15.07 -3.36
N GLU A 83 10.76 14.68 -4.54
CA GLU A 83 12.18 14.78 -4.87
C GLU A 83 12.68 16.23 -4.89
N ARG A 84 11.87 17.14 -5.43
CA ARG A 84 12.17 18.58 -5.41
C ARG A 84 12.26 19.08 -3.96
N ALA A 85 11.28 18.74 -3.12
CA ALA A 85 11.30 19.12 -1.72
C ALA A 85 12.52 18.56 -0.97
N HIS A 86 12.91 17.31 -1.27
CA HIS A 86 14.10 16.72 -0.70
C HIS A 86 15.37 17.48 -1.10
N ARG A 87 15.50 17.81 -2.40
CA ARG A 87 16.68 18.50 -2.94
C ARG A 87 16.83 19.93 -2.42
N TRP A 88 15.74 20.70 -2.34
CA TRP A 88 15.79 22.13 -2.03
C TRP A 88 15.60 22.44 -0.55
N TYR A 89 14.82 21.63 0.16
CA TYR A 89 14.43 21.90 1.55
C TYR A 89 14.87 20.81 2.53
N GLY A 90 15.54 19.75 2.05
CA GLY A 90 16.01 18.64 2.90
C GLY A 90 14.88 17.77 3.46
N VAL A 91 13.62 17.99 3.06
CA VAL A 91 12.45 17.24 3.55
C VAL A 91 12.51 15.81 3.03
N LYS A 92 12.54 14.82 3.93
CA LYS A 92 12.48 13.39 3.57
C LYS A 92 11.12 12.83 3.98
N LEU A 93 10.36 12.36 2.99
CA LEU A 93 9.12 11.64 3.20
C LEU A 93 9.37 10.14 3.02
N ASP A 94 9.22 9.37 4.09
CA ASP A 94 9.30 7.90 4.05
C ASP A 94 7.96 7.30 3.61
N LEU A 95 7.57 7.64 2.38
CA LEU A 95 6.30 7.29 1.77
C LEU A 95 6.52 6.46 0.51
N LYS A 96 5.82 5.33 0.41
CA LYS A 96 5.76 4.55 -0.83
C LYS A 96 4.58 4.99 -1.68
N LEU A 97 4.81 5.31 -2.95
CA LEU A 97 3.76 5.57 -3.93
C LEU A 97 3.45 4.31 -4.74
N LEU A 98 2.17 3.98 -4.90
CA LEU A 98 1.67 2.90 -5.73
C LEU A 98 0.51 3.40 -6.59
N GLY A 99 0.33 2.82 -7.78
CA GLY A 99 -0.72 3.21 -8.72
C GLY A 99 -1.66 2.06 -9.04
N VAL A 100 -2.97 2.34 -9.11
CA VAL A 100 -4.00 1.40 -9.54
C VAL A 100 -4.83 2.04 -10.65
N SER A 101 -4.91 1.35 -11.79
CA SER A 101 -5.78 1.79 -12.89
C SER A 101 -7.22 1.53 -12.52
N SER A 102 -8.09 2.53 -12.66
CA SER A 102 -9.52 2.35 -12.40
C SER A 102 -10.22 1.47 -13.45
N VAL A 103 -9.59 1.22 -14.60
CA VAL A 103 -10.08 0.26 -15.61
C VAL A 103 -10.01 -1.19 -15.10
N GLU A 104 -9.00 -1.50 -14.29
CA GLU A 104 -8.77 -2.85 -13.74
C GLU A 104 -8.79 -2.82 -12.21
N LEU A 105 -9.71 -2.04 -11.64
CA LEU A 105 -9.69 -1.65 -10.22
C LEU A 105 -9.60 -2.86 -9.29
N GLU A 106 -10.41 -3.89 -9.50
CA GLU A 106 -10.48 -5.03 -8.58
C GLU A 106 -9.19 -5.84 -8.52
N MET A 107 -8.68 -6.27 -9.68
CA MET A 107 -7.42 -7.02 -9.76
C MET A 107 -6.22 -6.16 -9.38
N GLY A 108 -6.25 -4.88 -9.78
CA GLY A 108 -5.22 -3.91 -9.45
C GLY A 108 -5.15 -3.60 -7.95
N LEU A 109 -6.29 -3.49 -7.27
CA LEU A 109 -6.36 -3.33 -5.81
C LEU A 109 -5.84 -4.56 -5.08
N GLU A 110 -6.17 -5.77 -5.53
CA GLU A 110 -5.68 -7.00 -4.90
C GLU A 110 -4.16 -7.10 -4.93
N GLU A 111 -3.55 -6.81 -6.08
CA GLU A 111 -2.09 -6.80 -6.21
C GLU A 111 -1.46 -5.66 -5.40
N THR A 112 -2.04 -4.47 -5.47
CA THR A 112 -1.49 -3.26 -4.87
C THR A 112 -1.61 -3.25 -3.35
N LEU A 113 -2.71 -3.74 -2.79
CA LEU A 113 -2.87 -3.92 -1.36
C LEU A 113 -1.82 -4.91 -0.82
N GLY A 114 -1.61 -6.03 -1.51
CA GLY A 114 -0.57 -6.98 -1.15
C GLY A 114 0.83 -6.34 -1.15
N ARG A 115 1.16 -5.57 -2.19
CA ARG A 115 2.42 -4.80 -2.24
C ARG A 115 2.54 -3.78 -1.13
N ALA A 116 1.46 -3.07 -0.81
CA ALA A 116 1.42 -2.07 0.26
C ALA A 116 1.69 -2.71 1.63
N LEU A 117 1.10 -3.88 1.92
CA LEU A 117 1.33 -4.62 3.16
C LEU A 117 2.79 -5.10 3.30
N VAL A 118 3.45 -5.42 2.18
CA VAL A 118 4.85 -5.86 2.16
C VAL A 118 5.83 -4.69 2.37
N GLU A 119 5.41 -3.44 2.20
CA GLU A 119 6.33 -2.31 2.22
C GLU A 119 7.02 -2.14 3.58
N LYS A 120 6.26 -2.20 4.69
CA LYS A 120 6.83 -2.14 6.05
C LYS A 120 6.24 -3.25 6.94
N PRO A 121 6.64 -4.53 6.74
CA PRO A 121 6.02 -5.68 7.40
C PRO A 121 6.06 -5.60 8.94
N GLN A 122 7.15 -5.04 9.49
CA GLN A 122 7.31 -4.79 10.92
C GLN A 122 6.23 -3.88 11.52
N LYS A 123 5.54 -3.08 10.71
CA LYS A 123 4.42 -2.25 11.16
C LYS A 123 3.10 -3.02 11.25
N LEU A 124 2.99 -4.17 10.59
CA LEU A 124 1.80 -5.03 10.66
C LEU A 124 1.66 -5.72 12.02
N GLY A 125 2.78 -5.95 12.72
CA GLY A 125 2.82 -6.60 14.03
C GLY A 125 4.22 -7.13 14.38
N PRO A 126 4.37 -7.84 15.50
CA PRO A 126 5.66 -8.37 15.96
C PRO A 126 6.23 -9.51 15.08
N GLY A 127 5.37 -10.15 14.28
CA GLY A 127 5.71 -11.29 13.45
C GLY A 127 5.92 -12.58 14.27
N ILE A 128 5.68 -13.74 13.63
CA ILE A 128 5.89 -15.06 14.21
C ILE A 128 7.08 -15.70 13.51
N GLU A 129 8.04 -16.23 14.27
CA GLU A 129 9.19 -16.94 13.71
C GLU A 129 8.74 -18.19 12.96
N THR A 130 9.37 -18.44 11.82
CA THR A 130 9.10 -19.62 11.01
C THR A 130 10.34 -20.49 10.87
N GLU A 131 10.16 -21.68 10.34
CA GLU A 131 11.26 -22.61 10.03
C GLU A 131 12.10 -22.18 8.81
N TYR A 132 11.64 -21.20 8.03
CA TYR A 132 12.31 -20.78 6.79
C TYR A 132 13.49 -19.86 7.09
N ARG A 133 14.70 -20.24 6.69
CA ARG A 133 15.84 -19.31 6.70
C ARG A 133 15.69 -18.22 5.65
N CYS A 134 16.17 -17.02 5.95
CA CYS A 134 16.19 -15.93 4.98
C CYS A 134 17.06 -16.31 3.77
N PRO A 135 16.50 -16.34 2.55
CA PRO A 135 17.25 -16.72 1.36
C PRO A 135 18.25 -15.65 0.91
N GLN A 136 18.10 -14.40 1.37
CA GLN A 136 18.99 -13.30 0.99
C GLN A 136 20.26 -13.23 1.84
N CYS A 137 20.16 -13.41 3.16
CA CYS A 137 21.31 -13.22 4.07
C CYS A 137 21.69 -14.47 4.87
N GLY A 138 20.80 -15.47 5.02
CA GLY A 138 21.02 -16.68 5.81
C GLY A 138 21.19 -16.48 7.34
N LYS A 139 21.24 -15.23 7.81
CA LYS A 139 21.56 -14.86 9.20
C LYS A 139 20.42 -15.13 10.18
N ASP A 140 19.18 -15.04 9.70
CA ASP A 140 17.98 -15.16 10.53
C ASP A 140 16.89 -15.93 9.79
N VAL A 141 15.81 -16.30 10.49
CA VAL A 141 14.61 -16.87 9.91
C VAL A 141 13.69 -15.79 9.35
N LEU A 142 12.82 -16.18 8.42
CA LEU A 142 11.71 -15.36 7.99
C LEU A 142 10.67 -15.33 9.11
N ARG A 143 10.16 -14.15 9.41
CA ARG A 143 9.00 -13.98 10.30
C ARG A 143 7.76 -13.77 9.46
N LEU A 144 6.66 -14.42 9.85
CA LEU A 144 5.32 -14.24 9.30
C LEU A 144 4.65 -13.06 10.01
N TYR A 145 4.42 -11.95 9.31
CA TYR A 145 3.86 -10.72 9.87
C TYR A 145 2.34 -10.62 9.73
N ARG A 146 1.78 -11.23 8.68
CA ARG A 146 0.34 -11.28 8.45
C ARG A 146 0.02 -12.50 7.62
N GLN A 147 -1.08 -13.16 7.95
CA GLN A 147 -1.70 -14.17 7.11
C GLN A 147 -3.18 -13.88 7.00
N ASP A 148 -3.73 -14.00 5.79
CA ASP A 148 -5.12 -13.68 5.51
C ASP A 148 -5.70 -14.62 4.46
N LYS A 149 -6.97 -14.98 4.60
CA LYS A 149 -7.66 -15.91 3.70
C LYS A 149 -8.86 -15.21 3.07
N PHE A 150 -8.90 -15.18 1.75
CA PHE A 150 -9.96 -14.48 1.01
C PHE A 150 -10.22 -15.15 -0.34
N PHE A 151 -11.30 -14.72 -1.02
CA PHE A 151 -11.56 -15.12 -2.39
C PHE A 151 -10.84 -14.15 -3.34
N SER A 152 -9.86 -14.67 -4.08
CA SER A 152 -9.13 -13.88 -5.08
C SER A 152 -9.94 -13.80 -6.38
N ARG A 153 -10.15 -12.58 -6.87
CA ARG A 153 -10.79 -12.37 -8.17
C ARG A 153 -9.81 -12.65 -9.31
N LYS A 154 -8.52 -12.40 -9.07
CA LYS A 154 -7.42 -12.70 -10.01
C LYS A 154 -7.28 -14.20 -10.28
N TYR A 155 -7.28 -15.02 -9.23
CA TYR A 155 -7.10 -16.47 -9.32
C TYR A 155 -8.43 -17.24 -9.36
N ARG A 156 -9.58 -16.55 -9.22
CA ARG A 156 -10.93 -17.12 -9.23
C ARG A 156 -11.12 -18.27 -8.24
N GLY A 157 -10.54 -18.12 -7.06
CA GLY A 157 -10.48 -19.17 -6.05
C GLY A 157 -10.16 -18.62 -4.66
N ARG A 158 -10.27 -19.47 -3.64
CA ARG A 158 -9.84 -19.10 -2.30
C ARG A 158 -8.32 -19.12 -2.24
N VAL A 159 -7.73 -18.11 -1.61
CA VAL A 159 -6.28 -18.00 -1.46
C VAL A 159 -5.92 -17.69 -0.02
N ILE A 160 -4.70 -18.04 0.36
CA ILE A 160 -4.04 -17.56 1.57
C ILE A 160 -2.91 -16.63 1.16
N GLU A 161 -2.98 -15.37 1.59
CA GLU A 161 -1.90 -14.41 1.48
C GLU A 161 -1.09 -14.39 2.77
N SER A 162 0.22 -14.57 2.65
CA SER A 162 1.16 -14.55 3.77
C SER A 162 2.27 -13.54 3.51
N ILE A 163 2.50 -12.64 4.46
CA ILE A 163 3.54 -11.61 4.39
C ILE A 163 4.71 -12.02 5.29
N TYR A 164 5.87 -12.23 4.69
CA TYR A 164 7.10 -12.60 5.36
C TYR A 164 8.14 -11.48 5.26
N ALA A 165 8.98 -11.34 6.28
CA ALA A 165 10.21 -10.56 6.17
C ALA A 165 11.31 -11.09 7.08
N CYS A 166 12.55 -10.84 6.70
CA CYS A 166 13.70 -11.12 7.55
C CYS A 166 13.93 -9.92 8.49
N PRO A 167 14.07 -10.12 9.81
CA PRO A 167 14.40 -9.03 10.72
C PRO A 167 15.87 -8.57 10.61
N ALA A 168 16.76 -9.41 10.07
CA ALA A 168 18.19 -9.12 9.97
C ALA A 168 18.63 -8.45 8.65
N CYS A 169 17.76 -8.36 7.64
CA CYS A 169 18.06 -7.68 6.37
C CYS A 169 16.79 -7.10 5.72
N SER A 170 16.90 -6.54 4.53
CA SER A 170 15.78 -5.92 3.81
C SER A 170 14.90 -6.90 3.03
N PHE A 171 15.04 -8.22 3.24
CA PHE A 171 14.26 -9.22 2.51
C PHE A 171 12.80 -9.21 2.97
N LYS A 172 11.88 -9.08 2.02
CA LYS A 172 10.44 -9.07 2.24
C LYS A 172 9.79 -9.90 1.14
N ALA A 173 8.77 -10.67 1.48
CA ALA A 173 8.10 -11.56 0.55
C ALA A 173 6.60 -11.58 0.79
N ARG A 174 5.85 -11.58 -0.31
CA ARG A 174 4.43 -11.92 -0.35
C ARG A 174 4.31 -13.31 -0.93
N ARG A 175 3.64 -14.22 -0.23
CA ARG A 175 3.29 -15.54 -0.72
C ARG A 175 1.79 -15.64 -0.89
N ILE A 176 1.36 -16.18 -2.03
CA ILE A 176 -0.04 -16.50 -2.31
C ILE A 176 -0.13 -18.01 -2.50
N ASP A 177 -0.86 -18.67 -1.62
CA ASP A 177 -1.14 -20.10 -1.68
C ASP A 177 -2.58 -20.29 -2.18
N LEU A 178 -2.77 -21.00 -3.30
CA LEU A 178 -4.10 -21.31 -3.84
C LEU A 178 -4.71 -22.46 -3.02
N LEU A 179 -5.99 -22.31 -2.67
CA LEU A 179 -6.78 -23.35 -2.02
C LEU A 179 -7.78 -23.87 -3.05
N ASP A 180 -7.51 -25.07 -3.56
CA ASP A 180 -8.40 -25.80 -4.48
C ASP A 180 -9.82 -25.97 -3.91
#